data_AF-A0A3R7XCF4-F1
#
_entry.id   AF-A0A3R7XCF4-F1
#
_cell.length_a   1.000
_cell.length_b   1.000
_cell.length_c   1.000
_cell.angle_alpha   90.00
_cell.angle_beta   90.00
_cell.angle_gamma   90.00
#
_symmetry.space_group_name_H-M   'P 1'
#
loop_
_entity.id
_entity.type
_entity.pdbx_description
1 polymer ?
#
loop_
_entity_poly.entity_id
_entity_poly.type
_entity_poly.pdbx_seq_one_letter_code
_entity_poly.pdbx_strand_id
1 'polypeptide(L)'
;MAWQDIAITIITFLLAVMLLPQLQDVLHRGAVVNFFTASFTSLLAFSLSFIFASLGLWISVIGQSSVAVIWLLLAYYSIRNVRNAQFPDESLLAVARDFLIVWMQGVMFLATDYTRRLLGRV
;
A
#
# COMPACT_ATOMS: atom_id res chain seq x y z
N MET A 1 -1.51 29.19 -5.68
CA MET A 1 -2.00 28.40 -4.52
C MET A 1 -3.36 27.77 -4.79
N ALA A 2 -4.47 28.52 -4.90
CA ALA A 2 -5.81 27.91 -5.04
C ALA A 2 -5.99 26.95 -6.24
N TRP A 3 -5.44 27.28 -7.41
CA TRP A 3 -5.58 26.42 -8.60
C TRP A 3 -4.82 25.09 -8.48
N GLN A 4 -3.69 25.06 -7.74
CA GLN A 4 -2.89 23.85 -7.51
C GLN A 4 -3.64 22.89 -6.59
N ASP A 5 -4.25 23.40 -5.51
CA ASP A 5 -5.05 22.61 -4.59
C ASP A 5 -6.25 21.97 -5.31
N ILE A 6 -6.92 22.72 -6.20
CA ILE A 6 -8.02 22.22 -7.03
C ILE A 6 -7.53 21.13 -7.99
N ALA A 7 -6.45 21.38 -8.73
CA ALA A 7 -5.93 20.41 -9.70
C ALA A 7 -5.46 19.10 -9.04
N ILE A 8 -4.71 19.20 -7.94
CA ILE A 8 -4.26 18.04 -7.16
C ILE A 8 -5.47 17.28 -6.64
N THR A 9 -6.43 17.97 -6.02
CA THR A 9 -7.65 17.34 -5.50
C THR A 9 -8.40 16.57 -6.59
N ILE A 10 -8.63 17.15 -7.77
CA ILE A 10 -9.34 16.48 -8.86
C ILE A 10 -8.62 15.20 -9.27
N ILE A 11 -7.30 15.28 -9.48
CA ILE A 11 -6.49 14.11 -9.87
C ILE A 11 -6.54 13.04 -8.78
N THR A 12 -6.31 13.43 -7.52
CA THR A 12 -6.31 12.51 -6.38
C THR A 12 -7.66 11.85 -6.17
N PHE A 13 -8.76 12.60 -6.36
CA PHE A 13 -10.10 12.04 -6.27
C PHE A 13 -10.39 11.04 -7.39
N LEU A 14 -9.98 11.33 -8.63
CA LEU A 14 -10.10 10.37 -9.74
C LEU A 14 -9.30 9.09 -9.47
N LEU A 15 -8.08 9.22 -8.94
CA LEU A 15 -7.28 8.07 -8.52
C LEU A 15 -7.97 7.25 -7.42
N ALA A 16 -8.61 7.91 -6.44
CA ALA A 16 -9.39 7.23 -5.41
C ALA A 16 -10.57 6.45 -6.02
N VAL A 17 -11.32 7.07 -6.93
CA VAL A 17 -12.47 6.45 -7.60
C VAL A 17 -12.04 5.23 -8.42
N MET A 18 -10.90 5.30 -9.12
CA MET A 18 -10.36 4.19 -9.90
C MET A 18 -9.99 2.97 -9.05
N LEU A 19 -9.73 3.14 -7.75
CA LEU A 19 -9.44 2.05 -6.83
C LEU A 19 -10.72 1.37 -6.29
N LEU A 20 -11.90 1.98 -6.43
CA LEU A 20 -13.14 1.44 -5.88
C LEU A 20 -13.52 0.06 -6.45
N PRO A 21 -13.41 -0.20 -7.76
CA PRO A 21 -13.68 -1.54 -8.30
C PRO A 21 -12.73 -2.60 -7.72
N GLN A 22 -11.43 -2.27 -7.62
CA GLN A 22 -10.44 -3.16 -7.03
C GLN A 22 -10.73 -3.43 -5.54
N LEU A 23 -11.17 -2.42 -4.80
CA LEU A 23 -11.59 -2.58 -3.42
C LEU A 23 -12.83 -3.48 -3.31
N GLN A 24 -13.81 -3.31 -4.19
CA GLN A 24 -15.00 -4.17 -4.22
C GLN A 24 -14.65 -5.64 -4.50
N ASP A 25 -13.71 -5.90 -5.41
CA ASP A 25 -13.24 -7.25 -5.73
C ASP A 25 -12.55 -7.91 -4.54
N VAL A 26 -11.68 -7.17 -3.83
CA VAL A 26 -11.02 -7.67 -2.61
C VAL A 26 -12.05 -7.87 -1.49
N LEU A 27 -13.05 -7.00 -1.36
CA LEU A 27 -14.08 -7.12 -0.31
C LEU A 27 -15.02 -8.31 -0.49
N HIS A 28 -15.50 -8.55 -1.71
CA HIS A 28 -16.62 -9.46 -1.95
C HIS A 28 -16.25 -10.71 -2.75
N ARG A 29 -15.20 -10.67 -3.57
CA ARG A 29 -14.85 -11.75 -4.50
C ARG A 29 -13.64 -12.56 -4.06
N GLY A 30 -13.09 -12.28 -2.88
CA GLY A 30 -11.90 -12.95 -2.38
C GLY A 30 -10.63 -12.62 -3.16
N ALA A 31 -10.64 -11.55 -3.96
CA ALA A 31 -9.44 -11.12 -4.69
C ALA A 31 -8.33 -10.72 -3.70
N VAL A 32 -7.07 -10.90 -4.11
CA VAL A 32 -5.90 -10.58 -3.29
C VAL A 32 -5.00 -9.64 -4.08
N VAL A 33 -4.64 -8.51 -3.47
CA VAL A 33 -3.58 -7.64 -3.99
C VAL A 33 -2.28 -7.87 -3.23
N ASN A 34 -1.16 -7.44 -3.83
CA ASN A 34 0.13 -7.55 -3.15
C ASN A 34 0.13 -6.71 -1.87
N PHE A 35 0.29 -7.39 -0.73
CA PHE A 35 0.24 -6.76 0.59
C PHE A 35 1.31 -5.67 0.77
N PHE A 36 2.53 -5.89 0.30
CA PHE A 36 3.62 -4.92 0.44
C PHE A 36 3.38 -3.69 -0.40
N THR A 37 3.02 -3.87 -1.68
CA THR A 37 2.68 -2.75 -2.55
C THR A 37 1.57 -1.93 -1.93
N ALA A 38 0.47 -2.56 -1.53
CA ALA A 38 -0.66 -1.83 -0.94
C ALA A 38 -0.30 -1.10 0.36
N SER A 39 0.48 -1.75 1.24
CA SER A 39 0.89 -1.17 2.53
C SER A 39 1.87 0.00 2.36
N PHE A 40 2.91 -0.16 1.55
CA PHE A 40 3.87 0.91 1.29
C PHE A 40 3.23 2.07 0.52
N THR A 41 2.35 1.79 -0.45
CA THR A 41 1.61 2.85 -1.14
C THR A 41 0.69 3.61 -0.19
N SER A 42 -0.01 2.93 0.73
CA SER A 42 -0.80 3.60 1.77
C SER A 42 0.07 4.48 2.67
N LEU A 43 1.20 3.97 3.15
CA LEU A 43 2.13 4.72 4.00
C LEU A 43 2.68 5.96 3.29
N LEU A 44 3.14 5.81 2.04
CA LEU A 44 3.61 6.94 1.22
C LEU A 44 2.50 7.95 0.95
N ALA A 45 1.26 7.49 0.74
CA ALA A 45 0.12 8.37 0.53
C ALA A 45 -0.23 9.17 1.79
N PHE A 46 -0.16 8.58 2.99
CA PHE A 46 -0.31 9.32 4.25
C PHE A 46 0.82 10.33 4.45
N SER A 47 2.07 9.96 4.16
CA SER A 47 3.21 10.89 4.20
C SER A 47 3.01 12.07 3.24
N LEU A 48 2.50 11.82 2.03
CA LEU A 48 2.19 12.88 1.07
C LEU A 48 1.04 13.77 1.56
N SER A 49 0.01 13.19 2.19
CA SER A 49 -1.07 13.96 2.80
C SER A 49 -0.55 14.87 3.92
N PHE A 50 0.44 14.41 4.71
CA PHE A 50 1.10 15.24 5.71
C PHE A 50 1.87 16.41 5.09
N ILE A 51 2.55 16.19 3.96
CA ILE A 51 3.20 17.27 3.19
C ILE A 51 2.16 18.28 2.69
N PHE A 52 1.01 17.85 2.19
CA PHE A 52 -0.05 18.78 1.78
C PHE A 52 -0.61 19.60 2.95
N ALA A 53 -0.72 18.99 4.13
CA ALA A 53 -1.14 19.70 5.34
C ALA A 53 -0.12 20.78 5.75
N SER A 54 1.18 20.49 5.67
CA SER A 54 2.22 21.49 5.99
C SER A 54 2.28 22.64 4.99
N LEU A 55 1.79 22.44 3.76
CA LEU A 55 1.65 23.45 2.72
C LEU A 55 0.29 24.20 2.76
N GLY A 56 -0.61 23.85 3.68
CA GLY A 56 -1.94 24.46 3.80
C GLY A 56 -2.96 24.05 2.72
N LEU A 57 -2.70 22.97 1.98
CA LEU A 57 -3.54 22.46 0.89
C LEU A 57 -4.62 21.51 1.43
N TRP A 58 -5.53 22.03 2.26
CA TRP A 58 -6.47 21.20 3.04
C TRP A 58 -7.44 20.37 2.20
N ILE A 59 -7.81 20.83 1.00
CA ILE A 59 -8.69 20.05 0.12
C ILE A 59 -7.93 18.83 -0.42
N SER A 60 -6.68 19.03 -0.85
CA SER A 60 -5.79 17.96 -1.28
C SER A 60 -5.49 16.96 -0.14
N VAL A 61 -5.42 17.40 1.11
CA VAL A 61 -5.28 16.52 2.29
C VAL A 61 -6.42 15.51 2.37
N ILE A 62 -7.67 15.96 2.18
CA ILE A 62 -8.85 15.08 2.24
C ILE A 62 -8.81 14.05 1.11
N GLY A 63 -8.53 14.50 -0.12
CA GLY A 63 -8.41 13.61 -1.27
C GLY A 63 -7.30 12.57 -1.06
N GLN A 64 -6.12 13.02 -0.63
CA GLN A 64 -4.94 12.17 -0.49
C GLN A 64 -5.08 11.19 0.67
N SER A 65 -5.67 11.61 1.79
CA SER A 65 -6.01 10.71 2.90
C SER A 65 -7.01 9.64 2.47
N SER A 66 -7.98 9.99 1.62
CA SER A 66 -8.96 9.02 1.09
C SER A 66 -8.26 7.94 0.25
N VAL A 67 -7.33 8.32 -0.63
CA VAL A 67 -6.48 7.36 -1.38
C VAL A 67 -5.67 6.47 -0.43
N ALA A 68 -5.05 7.05 0.59
CA ALA A 68 -4.26 6.32 1.56
C ALA A 68 -5.10 5.27 2.33
N VAL A 69 -6.33 5.64 2.70
CA VAL A 69 -7.28 4.73 3.37
C VAL A 69 -7.72 3.61 2.43
N ILE A 70 -8.02 3.88 1.15
CA ILE A 70 -8.40 2.82 0.20
C ILE A 70 -7.27 1.80 0.04
N TRP A 71 -6.02 2.25 -0.09
CA TRP A 71 -4.86 1.35 -0.13
C TRP A 71 -4.68 0.55 1.16
N LEU A 72 -4.92 1.16 2.32
CA LEU A 72 -4.88 0.46 3.60
C LEU A 72 -5.95 -0.64 3.67
N LEU A 73 -7.18 -0.34 3.21
CA LEU A 73 -8.26 -1.32 3.16
C LEU A 73 -7.93 -2.45 2.18
N LEU A 74 -7.37 -2.14 1.01
CA LEU A 74 -6.90 -3.15 0.05
C LEU A 74 -5.87 -4.08 0.69
N ALA A 75 -4.89 -3.55 1.43
CA ALA A 75 -3.90 -4.34 2.15
C ALA A 75 -4.55 -5.23 3.23
N TYR A 76 -5.42 -4.64 4.06
CA TYR A 76 -6.11 -5.34 5.15
C TYR A 76 -6.98 -6.49 4.65
N TYR A 77 -7.87 -6.22 3.68
CA TYR A 77 -8.77 -7.24 3.16
C TYR A 77 -8.04 -8.29 2.32
N SER A 78 -6.92 -7.95 1.67
CA SER A 78 -6.09 -8.94 1.00
C SER A 78 -5.50 -9.95 1.98
N ILE A 79 -4.92 -9.50 3.10
CA ILE A 79 -4.47 -10.42 4.15
C ILE A 79 -5.63 -11.21 4.71
N ARG A 80 -6.78 -10.57 4.97
CA ARG A 80 -7.97 -11.28 5.46
C ARG A 80 -8.37 -12.41 4.51
N ASN A 81 -8.35 -12.18 3.20
CA ASN A 81 -8.70 -13.19 2.20
C ASN A 81 -7.68 -14.33 2.17
N VAL A 82 -6.38 -14.02 2.20
CA VAL A 82 -5.31 -15.03 2.29
C VAL A 82 -5.49 -15.88 3.55
N ARG A 83 -5.65 -15.24 4.71
CA ARG A 83 -5.86 -15.91 6.00
C ARG A 83 -7.11 -16.79 5.96
N ASN A 84 -8.23 -16.28 5.49
CA ASN A 84 -9.47 -17.07 5.40
C ASN A 84 -9.37 -18.26 4.43
N ALA A 85 -8.59 -18.15 3.37
CA ALA A 85 -8.46 -19.20 2.35
C ALA A 85 -7.39 -20.26 2.69
N GLN A 86 -6.28 -19.85 3.31
CA GLN A 86 -5.09 -20.69 3.49
C GLN A 86 -4.75 -21.01 4.95
N PHE A 87 -5.11 -20.12 5.89
CA PHE A 87 -4.74 -20.23 7.30
C PHE A 87 -5.91 -19.82 8.21
N PRO A 88 -7.06 -20.52 8.15
CA PRO A 88 -8.30 -20.08 8.80
C PRO A 88 -8.19 -19.99 10.32
N ASP A 89 -7.31 -20.82 10.91
CA ASP A 89 -7.08 -20.88 12.36
C ASP A 89 -6.09 -19.82 12.86
N GLU A 90 -5.41 -19.12 11.94
CA GLU A 90 -4.38 -18.14 12.28
C GLU A 90 -4.95 -16.72 12.44
N SER A 91 -4.28 -15.95 13.30
CA SER A 91 -4.59 -14.52 13.45
C SER A 91 -4.11 -13.72 12.23
N LEU A 92 -4.77 -12.59 11.93
CA LEU A 92 -4.31 -11.66 10.87
C LEU A 92 -2.86 -11.22 11.05
N LEU A 93 -2.46 -10.97 12.30
CA LEU A 93 -1.13 -10.49 12.64
C LEU A 93 -0.07 -11.57 12.39
N ALA A 94 -0.40 -12.84 12.63
CA ALA A 94 0.48 -13.96 12.32
C ALA A 94 0.75 -14.04 10.82
N VAL A 95 -0.31 -14.06 10.00
CA VAL A 95 -0.18 -14.09 8.53
C VAL A 95 0.56 -12.85 8.00
N ALA A 96 0.27 -11.66 8.53
CA ALA A 96 0.98 -10.43 8.16
C ALA A 96 2.48 -10.50 8.49
N ARG A 97 2.82 -11.04 9.67
CA ARG A 97 4.21 -11.22 10.10
C ARG A 97 4.94 -12.21 9.21
N ASP A 98 4.30 -13.31 8.83
CA ASP A 98 4.92 -14.32 7.96
C ASP A 98 5.23 -13.75 6.59
N PHE A 99 4.30 -12.98 6.01
CA PHE A 99 4.56 -12.22 4.79
C PHE A 99 5.80 -11.34 4.95
N LEU A 100 5.88 -10.58 6.05
CA LEU A 100 7.00 -9.67 6.34
C LEU A 100 8.33 -10.40 6.46
N ILE A 101 8.35 -11.55 7.12
CA ILE A 101 9.54 -12.41 7.24
C ILE A 101 10.01 -12.88 5.86
N VAL A 102 9.10 -13.41 5.04
CA VAL A 102 9.42 -13.91 3.68
C VAL A 102 9.96 -12.77 2.80
N TRP A 103 9.35 -11.59 2.88
CA TRP A 103 9.82 -10.43 2.13
C TRP A 103 11.22 -9.98 2.56
N MET A 104 11.49 -9.90 3.87
CA MET A 104 12.82 -9.55 4.38
C MET A 104 13.88 -10.56 3.93
N GLN A 105 13.57 -11.86 3.97
CA GLN A 105 14.45 -12.90 3.46
C GLN A 105 14.74 -12.73 1.97
N GLY A 106 13.72 -12.44 1.16
CA GLY A 106 13.87 -12.17 -0.27
C GLY A 106 14.75 -10.94 -0.55
N VAL A 107 14.55 -9.84 0.18
CA VAL A 107 15.37 -8.63 0.08
C VAL A 107 16.82 -8.89 0.49
N MET A 108 17.04 -9.59 1.60
CA MET A 108 18.38 -9.97 2.05
C MET A 108 19.10 -10.88 1.05
N PHE A 109 18.39 -11.83 0.45
CA PHE A 109 18.94 -12.69 -0.59
C PHE A 109 19.40 -11.88 -1.81
N LEU A 110 18.55 -10.97 -2.31
CA LEU A 110 18.89 -10.08 -3.42
C LEU A 110 20.09 -9.18 -3.11
N ALA A 111 20.13 -8.60 -1.90
CA ALA A 111 21.24 -7.77 -1.45
C ALA A 111 22.55 -8.58 -1.39
N THR A 112 22.51 -9.83 -0.90
CA THR A 112 23.69 -10.69 -0.77
C THR A 112 24.19 -11.20 -2.13
N ASP A 113 23.30 -11.55 -3.06
CA ASP A 113 23.70 -11.92 -4.43
C ASP A 113 24.32 -10.72 -5.16
N TYR A 114 23.75 -9.53 -4.97
CA TYR A 114 24.28 -8.30 -5.55
C TYR A 114 25.67 -7.96 -5.01
N THR A 115 25.89 -8.05 -3.69
CA THR A 115 27.22 -7.80 -3.09
C THR A 115 28.26 -8.82 -3.54
N ARG A 116 27.91 -10.10 -3.64
CA ARG A 116 28.81 -11.14 -4.18
C ARG A 116 29.20 -10.87 -5.63
N ARG A 117 28.26 -10.45 -6.48
CA ARG A 117 28.53 -10.12 -7.89
C ARG A 117 29.41 -8.89 -8.06
N LEU A 118 29.30 -7.90 -7.17
CA LEU A 118 30.15 -6.72 -7.18
C LEU A 118 31.57 -7.02 -6.70
N LEU A 119 31.72 -7.77 -5.60
CA LEU A 119 33.02 -8.11 -5.02
C LEU A 119 33.78 -9.16 -5.85
N GLY A 120 33.08 -10.10 -6.49
CA GLY A 120 33.71 -11.10 -7.36
C GLY A 120 34.12 -10.57 -8.74
N ARG A 121 33.89 -9.29 -9.02
CA ARG A 121 34.34 -8.58 -10.24
C ARG A 121 35.48 -7.60 -9.99
N VAL A 122 35.97 -7.50 -8.74
CA VAL A 122 37.20 -6.80 -8.35
C VAL A 122 38.30 -7.83 -8.13
#